data_AF-A0A357D0Q2-F1
#
_entry.id   AF-A0A357D0Q2-F1
#
_cell.length_a   1.000
_cell.length_b   1.000
_cell.length_c   1.000
_cell.angle_alpha   90.00
_cell.angle_beta   90.00
_cell.angle_gamma   90.00
#
_symmetry.space_group_name_H-M   'P 1'
#
loop_
_entity.id
_entity.type
_entity.pdbx_description
1 polymer ?
#
loop_
_entity_poly.entity_id
_entity_poly.type
_entity_poly.pdbx_seq_one_letter_code
_entity_poly.pdbx_strand_id
1 'polypeptide(L)'
;VRGEVYMPKKVFAELNRQREENGENPFANPRNAAAGSLRQLDSTIAAKRKLEIFVFNLQYIEDKTFKTHSETLEYLEKSGFAVSPIRNIQTNIEQVKDEINRIGTLRPTFENDIDGAVVKVNSLEMRERLGETVSVPRWAVAYKYPAETAETVVEDIVIQVGRTGVLTPKAILKTVRIAGSNVSQATLHNIDYITQKDIRVGDTVRLHKAGDIIPEIIASIPEKRSNDSRPFSMPELCPSCNEVVSRINGEAATRCYNPDCPAQLHRSITHFASR
;
A
#
# COMPACT_ATOMS: atom_id res chain seq x y z
N VAL A 1 2.51 22.88 15.04
CA VAL A 1 2.27 21.47 15.44
C VAL A 1 2.58 20.52 14.28
N ARG A 2 2.78 19.22 14.51
CA ARG A 2 2.86 18.19 13.46
C ARG A 2 1.78 17.13 13.69
N GLY A 3 1.12 16.75 12.59
CA GLY A 3 0.04 15.78 12.57
C GLY A 3 -0.06 15.08 11.21
N GLU A 4 -0.94 14.10 11.13
CA GLU A 4 -1.27 13.38 9.90
C GLU A 4 -2.67 13.78 9.48
N VAL A 5 -2.81 14.27 8.25
CA VAL A 5 -4.11 14.47 7.62
C VAL A 5 -4.52 13.17 6.94
N TYR A 6 -5.70 12.66 7.24
CA TYR A 6 -6.23 11.41 6.70
C TYR A 6 -7.66 11.58 6.21
N MET A 7 -8.12 10.59 5.45
CA MET A 7 -9.52 10.46 5.04
C MET A 7 -10.14 9.28 5.78
N PRO A 8 -11.21 9.48 6.59
CA PRO A 8 -11.89 8.38 7.25
C PRO A 8 -12.42 7.35 6.24
N LYS A 9 -12.38 6.06 6.60
CA LYS A 9 -12.83 4.93 5.77
C LYS A 9 -14.25 5.13 5.21
N LYS A 10 -15.17 5.64 6.04
CA LYS A 10 -16.56 5.94 5.64
C LYS A 10 -16.62 7.04 4.59
N VAL A 11 -15.85 8.12 4.78
CA VAL A 11 -15.76 9.24 3.84
C VAL A 11 -15.14 8.79 2.52
N PHE A 12 -14.09 7.98 2.58
CA PHE A 12 -13.44 7.39 1.41
C PHE A 12 -14.38 6.48 0.61
N ALA A 13 -15.10 5.59 1.28
CA ALA A 13 -16.06 4.69 0.64
C ALA A 13 -17.18 5.48 -0.07
N GLU A 14 -17.74 6.48 0.59
CA GLU A 14 -18.75 7.36 0.00
C GLU A 14 -18.19 8.14 -1.19
N LEU A 15 -16.97 8.65 -1.08
CA LEU A 15 -16.33 9.38 -2.16
C LEU A 15 -16.10 8.50 -3.40
N ASN A 16 -15.65 7.26 -3.22
CA ASN A 16 -15.48 6.34 -4.34
C ASN A 16 -16.82 5.96 -4.97
N ARG A 17 -17.87 5.75 -4.17
CA ARG A 17 -19.23 5.50 -4.67
C ARG A 17 -19.72 6.65 -5.57
N GLN A 18 -19.56 7.89 -5.14
CA GLN A 18 -19.92 9.07 -5.94
C GLN A 18 -19.11 9.17 -7.24
N ARG A 19 -17.83 8.79 -7.22
CA ARG A 19 -16.98 8.78 -8.43
C ARG A 19 -17.44 7.73 -9.43
N GLU A 20 -17.76 6.54 -8.95
CA GLU A 20 -18.29 5.45 -9.78
C GLU A 20 -19.65 5.84 -10.41
N GLU A 21 -20.56 6.43 -9.63
CA GLU A 21 -21.84 6.96 -10.11
C GLU A 21 -21.67 8.02 -11.22
N ASN A 22 -20.57 8.78 -11.18
CA ASN A 22 -20.23 9.79 -12.18
C ASN A 22 -19.34 9.27 -13.32
N GLY A 23 -19.06 7.97 -13.40
CA GLY A 23 -18.21 7.36 -14.43
C GLY A 23 -16.71 7.70 -14.30
N GLU A 24 -16.28 8.18 -13.12
CA GLU A 24 -14.89 8.49 -12.82
C GLU A 24 -14.17 7.28 -12.20
N ASN A 25 -12.86 7.21 -12.39
CA ASN A 25 -12.05 6.17 -11.73
C ASN A 25 -12.04 6.39 -10.19
N PRO A 26 -12.30 5.35 -9.39
CA PRO A 26 -12.20 5.45 -7.93
C PRO A 26 -10.75 5.67 -7.49
N PHE A 27 -10.56 6.26 -6.32
CA PHE A 27 -9.25 6.36 -5.69
C PHE A 27 -8.79 4.99 -5.20
N ALA A 28 -7.48 4.72 -5.34
CA ALA A 28 -6.89 3.43 -4.98
C ALA A 28 -6.87 3.14 -3.47
N ASN A 29 -6.66 4.16 -2.63
CA ASN A 29 -6.65 4.04 -1.18
C ASN A 29 -6.92 5.41 -0.49
N PRO A 30 -7.27 5.41 0.81
CA PRO A 30 -7.53 6.65 1.55
C PRO A 30 -6.36 7.62 1.59
N ARG A 31 -5.10 7.13 1.64
CA ARG A 31 -3.90 7.97 1.69
C ARG A 31 -3.74 8.83 0.43
N ASN A 32 -3.92 8.22 -0.73
CA ASN A 32 -3.86 8.90 -2.03
C ASN A 32 -5.04 9.88 -2.19
N ALA A 33 -6.24 9.47 -1.76
CA ALA A 33 -7.41 10.34 -1.78
C ALA A 33 -7.20 11.57 -0.87
N ALA A 34 -6.66 11.39 0.34
CA ALA A 34 -6.34 12.49 1.26
C ALA A 34 -5.28 13.43 0.69
N ALA A 35 -4.15 12.89 0.20
CA ALA A 35 -3.08 13.68 -0.38
C ALA A 35 -3.55 14.48 -1.62
N GLY A 36 -4.31 13.84 -2.52
CA GLY A 36 -4.89 14.50 -3.68
C GLY A 36 -5.92 15.57 -3.32
N SER A 37 -6.69 15.34 -2.24
CA SER A 37 -7.68 16.29 -1.73
C SER A 37 -7.01 17.52 -1.10
N LEU A 38 -5.91 17.34 -0.37
CA LEU A 38 -5.19 18.44 0.27
C LEU A 38 -4.44 19.34 -0.72
N ARG A 39 -4.08 18.80 -1.89
CA ARG A 39 -3.31 19.49 -2.93
C ARG A 39 -4.18 20.15 -4.02
N GLN A 40 -5.48 20.30 -3.77
CA GLN A 40 -6.38 21.00 -4.70
C GLN A 40 -6.08 22.50 -4.68
N LEU A 41 -6.05 23.13 -5.86
CA LEU A 41 -5.93 24.59 -5.99
C LEU A 41 -7.16 25.30 -5.44
N ASP A 42 -8.34 24.74 -5.68
CA ASP A 42 -9.60 25.21 -5.12
C ASP A 42 -9.86 24.54 -3.76
N SER A 43 -9.77 25.32 -2.69
CA SER A 43 -9.97 24.87 -1.32
C SER A 43 -11.41 24.40 -1.04
N THR A 44 -12.39 24.82 -1.83
CA THR A 44 -13.77 24.34 -1.70
C THR A 44 -13.90 22.86 -2.07
N ILE A 45 -13.04 22.36 -2.97
CA ILE A 45 -12.96 20.94 -3.29
C ILE A 45 -12.43 20.18 -2.06
N ALA A 46 -11.34 20.66 -1.45
CA ALA A 46 -10.78 20.03 -0.25
C ALA A 46 -11.78 20.00 0.91
N ALA A 47 -12.55 21.09 1.12
CA ALA A 47 -13.57 21.18 2.16
C ALA A 47 -14.66 20.11 2.00
N LYS A 48 -15.07 19.79 0.78
CA LYS A 48 -16.07 18.72 0.49
C LYS A 48 -15.54 17.31 0.80
N ARG A 49 -14.22 17.12 0.87
CA ARG A 49 -13.57 15.81 1.06
C ARG A 49 -13.55 15.35 2.51
N LYS A 50 -14.04 16.17 3.45
CA LYS A 50 -14.21 15.85 4.87
C LYS A 50 -12.96 15.15 5.46
N LEU A 51 -11.80 15.73 5.16
CA LEU A 51 -10.53 15.26 5.71
C LEU A 51 -10.49 15.54 7.21
N GLU A 52 -9.81 14.66 7.93
CA GLU A 52 -9.56 14.82 9.36
C GLU A 52 -8.05 14.86 9.61
N ILE A 53 -7.68 15.32 10.80
CA ILE A 53 -6.29 15.41 11.23
C ILE A 53 -6.17 14.89 12.66
N PHE A 54 -5.12 14.13 12.94
CA PHE A 54 -4.64 13.95 14.30
C PHE A 54 -3.23 14.51 14.47
N VAL A 55 -3.03 15.26 15.54
CA VAL A 55 -1.77 15.86 15.93
C VAL A 55 -1.05 14.90 16.86
N PHE A 56 0.23 14.65 16.58
CA PHE A 56 1.05 13.69 17.33
C PHE A 56 2.38 14.29 17.79
N ASN A 57 2.67 15.55 17.48
CA ASN A 57 3.85 16.23 18.00
C ASN A 57 3.68 17.74 18.13
N LEU A 58 4.10 18.27 19.27
CA LEU A 58 4.43 19.69 19.42
C LEU A 58 5.86 19.88 18.90
N GLN A 59 6.03 20.69 17.84
CA GLN A 59 7.36 20.98 17.27
C GLN A 59 8.05 22.14 17.96
N TYR A 60 7.27 23.16 18.28
CA TYR A 60 7.78 24.42 18.80
C TYR A 60 6.67 25.09 19.59
N ILE A 61 7.07 25.73 20.69
CA ILE A 61 6.23 26.56 21.53
C ILE A 61 7.12 27.61 22.18
N GLU A 62 6.59 28.81 22.34
CA GLU A 62 7.22 29.90 23.09
C GLU A 62 6.67 29.90 24.53
N ASP A 63 7.48 30.33 25.48
CA ASP A 63 7.09 30.61 26.87
C ASP A 63 6.54 29.43 27.70
N LYS A 64 6.70 28.20 27.22
CA LYS A 64 6.35 26.99 27.97
C LYS A 64 7.39 25.90 27.79
N THR A 65 7.62 25.16 28.86
CA THR A 65 8.46 23.97 28.86
C THR A 65 7.66 22.76 29.33
N PHE A 66 8.02 21.60 28.80
CA PHE A 66 7.42 20.32 29.14
C PHE A 66 8.53 19.34 29.46
N LYS A 67 8.26 18.37 30.33
CA LYS A 67 9.22 17.31 30.66
C LYS A 67 8.98 16.07 29.81
N THR A 68 7.73 15.81 29.45
CA THR A 68 7.33 14.61 28.74
C THR A 68 6.53 14.89 27.47
N HIS A 69 6.61 13.96 26.52
CA HIS A 69 5.80 14.02 25.32
C HIS A 69 4.30 13.89 25.63
N SER A 70 3.92 13.07 26.61
CA SER A 70 2.54 12.99 27.09
C SER A 70 1.98 14.36 27.53
N GLU A 71 2.74 15.14 28.30
CA GLU A 71 2.33 16.51 28.68
C GLU A 71 2.14 17.41 27.45
N THR A 72 3.00 17.30 26.44
CA THR A 72 2.83 18.08 25.20
C THR A 72 1.54 17.70 24.47
N LEU A 73 1.16 16.42 24.45
CA LEU A 73 -0.06 15.95 23.80
C LEU A 73 -1.31 16.36 24.59
N GLU A 74 -1.29 16.28 25.92
CA GLU A 74 -2.36 16.78 26.77
C GLU A 74 -2.56 18.30 26.62
N TYR A 75 -1.48 19.06 26.52
CA TYR A 75 -1.55 20.49 26.25
C TYR A 75 -2.22 20.80 24.91
N LEU A 76 -1.85 20.07 23.86
CA LEU A 76 -2.43 20.22 22.53
C LEU A 76 -3.93 19.89 22.53
N GLU A 77 -4.34 18.82 23.22
CA GLU A 77 -5.73 18.44 23.35
C GLU A 77 -6.54 19.51 24.10
N LYS A 78 -6.03 20.03 25.23
CA LYS A 78 -6.63 21.15 25.96
C LYS A 78 -6.70 22.44 25.15
N SER A 79 -5.83 22.59 24.16
CA SER A 79 -5.81 23.74 23.24
C SER A 79 -6.74 23.56 22.03
N GLY A 80 -7.52 22.48 21.97
CA GLY A 80 -8.50 22.22 20.90
C GLY A 80 -7.93 21.50 19.68
N PHE A 81 -6.68 21.03 19.71
CA PHE A 81 -6.17 20.19 18.64
C PHE A 81 -6.74 18.77 18.76
N ALA A 82 -7.14 18.18 17.64
CA ALA A 82 -7.45 16.76 17.57
C ALA A 82 -6.15 15.97 17.73
N VAL A 83 -5.92 15.37 18.89
CA VAL A 83 -4.72 14.55 19.18
C VAL A 83 -5.03 13.08 18.94
N SER A 84 -4.02 12.26 18.61
CA SER A 84 -4.20 10.82 18.44
C SER A 84 -5.01 10.21 19.59
N PRO A 85 -6.12 9.49 19.31
CA PRO A 85 -7.02 8.96 20.33
C PRO A 85 -6.41 7.80 21.12
N ILE A 86 -5.42 7.12 20.53
CA ILE A 86 -4.73 5.99 21.15
C ILE A 86 -3.29 6.41 21.43
N ARG A 87 -3.00 6.64 22.71
CA ARG A 87 -1.70 7.05 23.23
C ARG A 87 -1.52 6.61 24.67
N ASN A 88 -1.06 5.39 24.86
CA ASN A 88 -0.83 4.85 26.20
C ASN A 88 0.64 4.99 26.61
N ILE A 89 0.87 5.45 27.83
CA ILE A 89 2.21 5.51 28.41
C ILE A 89 2.50 4.13 28.99
N GLN A 90 3.59 3.51 28.52
CA GLN A 90 4.07 2.23 29.01
C GLN A 90 5.37 2.41 29.78
N THR A 91 5.56 1.65 30.85
CA THR A 91 6.72 1.80 31.74
C THR A 91 7.84 0.81 31.43
N ASN A 92 7.57 -0.22 30.64
CA ASN A 92 8.56 -1.22 30.24
C ASN A 92 8.26 -1.81 28.84
N ILE A 93 9.22 -2.56 28.31
CA ILE A 93 9.16 -3.09 26.94
C ILE A 93 8.08 -4.17 26.75
N GLU A 94 7.74 -4.96 27.77
CA GLU A 94 6.68 -5.96 27.64
C GLU A 94 5.32 -5.30 27.49
N GLN A 95 5.04 -4.26 28.29
CA GLN A 95 3.84 -3.43 28.11
C GLN A 95 3.78 -2.75 26.75
N VAL A 96 4.93 -2.32 26.20
CA VAL A 96 4.99 -1.79 24.83
C VAL A 96 4.61 -2.85 23.80
N LYS A 97 5.11 -4.09 23.94
CA LYS A 97 4.74 -5.20 23.04
C LYS A 97 3.26 -5.54 23.14
N ASP A 98 2.71 -5.62 24.35
CA ASP A 98 1.29 -5.89 24.58
C ASP A 98 0.42 -4.82 23.95
N GLU A 99 0.80 -3.55 24.07
CA GLU A 99 0.08 -2.44 23.46
C GLU A 99 0.18 -2.45 21.92
N ILE A 100 1.35 -2.78 21.36
CA ILE A 100 1.50 -2.98 19.91
C ILE A 100 0.56 -4.09 19.44
N ASN A 101 0.48 -5.22 20.15
CA ASN A 101 -0.42 -6.31 19.79
C ASN A 101 -1.89 -5.89 19.90
N ARG A 102 -2.26 -5.17 20.97
CA ARG A 102 -3.62 -4.65 21.18
C ARG A 102 -4.03 -3.70 20.05
N ILE A 103 -3.16 -2.76 19.66
CA ILE A 103 -3.41 -1.85 18.54
C ILE A 103 -3.55 -2.63 17.23
N GLY A 104 -2.72 -3.66 17.01
CA GLY A 104 -2.80 -4.52 15.82
C GLY A 104 -4.15 -5.24 15.72
N THR A 105 -4.66 -5.77 16.83
CA THR A 105 -5.98 -6.42 16.90
C THR A 105 -7.14 -5.43 16.67
N LEU A 106 -7.01 -4.20 17.14
CA LEU A 106 -8.02 -3.15 16.99
C LEU A 106 -7.96 -2.42 15.64
N ARG A 107 -6.90 -2.63 14.83
CA ARG A 107 -6.72 -2.00 13.51
C ARG A 107 -7.99 -1.96 12.63
N PRO A 108 -8.81 -3.02 12.54
CA PRO A 108 -10.02 -2.98 11.72
C PRO A 108 -11.09 -2.01 12.22
N THR A 109 -11.12 -1.72 13.52
CA THR A 109 -12.17 -0.88 14.15
C THR A 109 -11.90 0.61 14.03
N PHE A 110 -10.67 1.01 13.71
CA PHE A 110 -10.33 2.43 13.56
C PHE A 110 -10.97 3.05 12.32
N GLU A 111 -11.30 4.32 12.43
CA GLU A 111 -11.91 5.09 11.36
C GLU A 111 -10.94 5.35 10.20
N ASN A 112 -9.64 5.31 10.46
CA ASN A 112 -8.58 5.39 9.46
C ASN A 112 -7.79 4.10 9.36
N ASP A 113 -7.12 3.91 8.24
CA ASP A 113 -6.11 2.85 8.11
C ASP A 113 -4.85 3.26 8.87
N ILE A 114 -4.26 2.30 9.57
CA ILE A 114 -2.91 2.40 10.15
C ILE A 114 -2.06 1.28 9.57
N ASP A 115 -0.75 1.50 9.44
CA ASP A 115 0.20 0.49 8.95
C ASP A 115 1.19 0.02 10.03
N GLY A 116 1.00 0.49 11.26
CA GLY A 116 1.89 0.25 12.37
C GLY A 116 1.53 1.02 13.63
N ALA A 117 2.36 0.84 14.65
CA ALA A 117 2.39 1.65 15.87
C ALA A 117 3.72 2.39 15.97
N VAL A 118 3.72 3.58 16.56
CA VAL A 118 4.96 4.35 16.79
C VAL A 118 5.29 4.33 18.27
N VAL A 119 6.43 3.74 18.61
CA VAL A 119 6.98 3.76 19.98
C VAL A 119 7.90 4.96 20.10
N LYS A 120 7.70 5.79 21.12
CA LYS A 120 8.52 6.99 21.37
C LYS A 120 8.96 7.01 22.83
N VAL A 121 10.21 7.41 23.08
CA VAL A 121 10.69 7.73 24.43
C VAL A 121 9.88 8.90 24.97
N ASN A 122 9.33 8.78 26.19
CA ASN A 122 8.42 9.80 26.71
C ASN A 122 9.15 11.04 27.25
N SER A 123 10.30 10.88 27.92
CA SER A 123 11.10 12.00 28.44
C SER A 123 11.71 12.82 27.29
N LEU A 124 11.45 14.14 27.27
CA LEU A 124 11.99 15.05 26.25
C LEU A 124 13.49 15.26 26.41
N GLU A 125 13.99 15.34 27.65
CA GLU A 125 15.43 15.38 27.94
C GLU A 125 16.15 14.15 27.37
N MET A 126 15.56 12.96 27.52
CA MET A 126 16.14 11.75 26.92
C MET A 126 16.14 11.79 25.38
N ARG A 127 15.13 12.42 24.75
CA ARG A 127 15.11 12.57 23.29
C ARG A 127 16.27 13.44 22.80
N GLU A 128 16.55 14.55 23.49
CA GLU A 128 17.68 15.42 23.20
C GLU A 128 19.00 14.68 23.33
N ARG A 129 19.18 13.91 24.42
CA ARG A 129 20.38 13.08 24.64
C ARG A 129 20.55 11.98 23.60
N LEU A 130 19.46 11.34 23.18
CA LEU A 130 19.48 10.30 22.15
C LEU A 130 19.76 10.89 20.76
N GLY A 131 19.26 12.10 20.48
CA GLY A 131 19.44 12.81 19.22
C GLY A 131 18.76 12.12 18.02
N GLU A 132 19.22 12.50 16.83
CA GLU A 132 18.75 11.99 15.55
C GLU A 132 19.92 11.67 14.62
N THR A 133 19.67 10.83 13.64
CA THR A 133 20.56 10.61 12.49
C THR A 133 20.17 11.56 11.35
N VAL A 134 20.83 11.47 10.20
CA VAL A 134 20.53 12.30 9.01
C VAL A 134 19.05 12.24 8.59
N SER A 135 18.36 11.13 8.85
CA SER A 135 16.98 10.91 8.37
C SER A 135 15.99 10.43 9.41
N VAL A 136 16.43 9.93 10.58
CA VAL A 136 15.53 9.35 11.60
C VAL A 136 15.92 9.69 13.03
N PRO A 137 14.95 9.98 13.92
CA PRO A 137 15.21 10.13 15.36
C PRO A 137 15.63 8.81 16.00
N ARG A 138 16.56 8.85 16.96
CA ARG A 138 16.97 7.66 17.73
C ARG A 138 16.01 7.30 18.86
N TRP A 139 15.10 8.21 19.19
CA TRP A 139 14.14 8.11 20.28
C TRP A 139 12.74 7.64 19.86
N ALA A 140 12.55 7.32 18.57
CA ALA A 140 11.30 6.78 18.06
C ALA A 140 11.51 5.69 17.02
N VAL A 141 10.61 4.71 17.00
CA VAL A 141 10.60 3.64 16.00
C VAL A 141 9.17 3.34 15.58
N ALA A 142 8.98 3.10 14.28
CA ALA A 142 7.72 2.63 13.72
C ALA A 142 7.74 1.10 13.66
N TYR A 143 6.90 0.45 14.46
CA TYR A 143 6.62 -0.97 14.35
C TYR A 143 5.57 -1.18 13.26
N LYS A 144 5.96 -1.72 12.11
CA LYS A 144 5.03 -2.00 11.01
C LYS A 144 4.33 -3.32 11.23
N TYR A 145 3.00 -3.33 11.10
CA TYR A 145 2.25 -4.58 11.11
C TYR A 145 2.46 -5.32 9.80
N PRO A 146 2.45 -6.67 9.80
CA PRO A 146 2.41 -7.44 8.57
C PRO A 146 1.28 -6.93 7.66
N ALA A 147 1.57 -6.83 6.37
CA ALA A 147 0.55 -6.50 5.39
C ALA A 147 -0.60 -7.50 5.51
N GLU A 148 -1.83 -7.00 5.38
CA GLU A 148 -3.00 -7.89 5.32
C GLU A 148 -2.79 -8.86 4.16
N THR A 149 -2.98 -10.15 4.44
CA THR A 149 -2.88 -11.20 3.43
C THR A 149 -4.25 -11.81 3.20
N ALA A 150 -4.53 -12.18 1.96
CA ALA A 150 -5.72 -12.92 1.60
C ALA A 150 -5.32 -14.16 0.80
N GLU A 151 -6.16 -15.18 0.84
CA GLU A 151 -6.04 -16.36 -0.01
C GLU A 151 -7.12 -16.33 -1.08
N THR A 152 -6.75 -16.58 -2.33
CA THR A 152 -7.71 -16.67 -3.44
C THR A 152 -7.20 -17.64 -4.51
N VAL A 153 -8.02 -17.91 -5.54
CA VAL A 153 -7.69 -18.82 -6.63
C VAL A 153 -7.17 -18.04 -7.84
N VAL A 154 -6.09 -18.53 -8.46
CA VAL A 154 -5.64 -18.07 -9.78
C VAL A 154 -6.55 -18.69 -10.84
N GLU A 155 -7.42 -17.89 -11.44
CA GLU A 155 -8.35 -18.37 -12.49
C GLU A 155 -7.66 -18.48 -13.84
N ASP A 156 -6.74 -17.55 -14.14
CA ASP A 156 -5.97 -17.54 -15.38
C ASP A 156 -4.67 -16.73 -15.22
N ILE A 157 -3.74 -16.87 -16.15
CA ILE A 157 -2.55 -16.03 -16.25
C ILE A 157 -2.49 -15.43 -17.66
N VAL A 158 -2.66 -14.12 -17.74
CA VAL A 158 -2.63 -13.37 -19.00
C VAL A 158 -1.30 -12.66 -19.17
N ILE A 159 -0.85 -12.51 -20.41
CA ILE A 159 0.37 -11.79 -20.75
C ILE A 159 0.07 -10.36 -21.15
N GLN A 160 0.74 -9.42 -20.49
CA GLN A 160 0.71 -8.01 -20.85
C GLN A 160 2.01 -7.64 -21.57
N VAL A 161 1.91 -7.15 -22.81
CA VAL A 161 3.07 -6.62 -23.56
C VAL A 161 3.31 -5.17 -23.15
N GLY A 162 4.47 -4.89 -22.58
CA GLY A 162 4.90 -3.58 -22.13
C GLY A 162 5.41 -2.67 -23.25
N ARG A 163 5.75 -1.43 -22.91
CA ARG A 163 6.24 -0.41 -23.85
C ARG A 163 7.50 -0.85 -24.61
N THR A 164 8.43 -1.47 -23.90
CA THR A 164 9.72 -1.95 -24.41
C THR A 164 9.66 -3.40 -24.90
N GLY A 165 8.46 -3.89 -25.22
CA GLY A 165 8.23 -5.25 -25.68
C GLY A 165 8.27 -6.32 -24.61
N VAL A 166 8.57 -5.99 -23.34
CA VAL A 166 8.60 -6.96 -22.23
C VAL A 166 7.22 -7.60 -22.05
N LEU A 167 7.17 -8.93 -22.06
CA LEU A 167 5.98 -9.71 -21.73
C LEU A 167 5.93 -9.93 -20.22
N THR A 168 4.97 -9.30 -19.55
CA THR A 168 4.76 -9.42 -18.11
C THR A 168 3.54 -10.29 -17.82
N PRO A 169 3.71 -11.43 -17.13
CA PRO A 169 2.58 -12.24 -16.71
C PRO A 169 1.79 -11.56 -15.59
N LYS A 170 0.47 -11.66 -15.68
CA LYS A 170 -0.48 -11.12 -14.70
C LYS A 170 -1.48 -12.22 -14.33
N ALA A 171 -1.60 -12.50 -13.04
CA ALA A 171 -2.62 -13.41 -12.55
C ALA A 171 -4.00 -12.73 -12.60
N ILE A 172 -4.96 -13.44 -13.17
CA ILE A 172 -6.39 -13.19 -13.00
C ILE A 172 -6.84 -14.03 -11.81
N LEU A 173 -7.44 -13.36 -10.83
CA LEU A 173 -7.76 -13.92 -9.54
C LEU A 173 -9.27 -13.93 -9.35
N LYS A 174 -9.78 -15.00 -8.72
CA LYS A 174 -11.09 -14.95 -8.11
C LYS A 174 -11.13 -13.75 -7.16
N THR A 175 -12.11 -12.87 -7.33
CA THR A 175 -12.14 -11.58 -6.62
C THR A 175 -12.10 -11.80 -5.11
N VAL A 176 -11.13 -11.16 -4.45
CA VAL A 176 -10.95 -11.23 -3.00
C VAL A 176 -10.78 -9.83 -2.43
N ARG A 177 -11.30 -9.59 -1.23
CA ARG A 177 -11.14 -8.30 -0.55
C ARG A 177 -9.90 -8.35 0.34
N ILE A 178 -9.00 -7.38 0.18
CA ILE A 178 -7.76 -7.26 0.94
C ILE A 178 -7.43 -5.78 1.18
N ALA A 179 -7.17 -5.42 2.43
CA ALA A 179 -6.92 -4.04 2.85
C ALA A 179 -8.00 -3.07 2.30
N GLY A 180 -9.27 -3.43 2.50
CA GLY A 180 -10.43 -2.60 2.17
C GLY A 180 -10.89 -2.59 0.71
N SER A 181 -10.08 -3.05 -0.26
CA SER A 181 -10.44 -3.05 -1.70
C SER A 181 -10.57 -4.44 -2.30
N ASN A 182 -11.36 -4.56 -3.37
CA ASN A 182 -11.42 -5.77 -4.18
C ASN A 182 -10.17 -5.89 -5.06
N VAL A 183 -9.56 -7.07 -5.05
CA VAL A 183 -8.44 -7.46 -5.89
C VAL A 183 -8.87 -8.62 -6.76
N SER A 184 -8.80 -8.42 -8.07
CA SER A 184 -9.07 -9.44 -9.10
C SER A 184 -7.85 -9.73 -9.96
N GLN A 185 -6.75 -8.99 -9.78
CA GLN A 185 -5.54 -9.17 -10.57
C GLN A 185 -4.29 -8.88 -9.73
N ALA A 186 -3.22 -9.63 -10.00
CA ALA A 186 -1.91 -9.43 -9.35
C ALA A 186 -0.76 -9.59 -10.37
N THR A 187 0.35 -8.87 -10.16
CA THR A 187 1.54 -9.06 -10.99
C THR A 187 2.25 -10.36 -10.61
N LEU A 188 2.78 -11.05 -11.61
CA LEU A 188 3.65 -12.22 -11.44
C LEU A 188 5.11 -11.93 -11.80
N HIS A 189 5.44 -10.67 -12.10
CA HIS A 189 6.77 -10.17 -12.48
C HIS A 189 7.35 -10.76 -13.76
N ASN A 190 7.71 -12.05 -13.77
CA ASN A 190 8.31 -12.77 -14.89
C ASN A 190 8.14 -14.29 -14.72
N ILE A 191 8.60 -15.07 -15.72
CA ILE A 191 8.48 -16.53 -15.69
C ILE A 191 9.32 -17.21 -14.60
N ASP A 192 10.45 -16.60 -14.20
CA ASP A 192 11.30 -17.14 -13.13
C ASP A 192 10.58 -17.07 -11.79
N TYR A 193 9.86 -15.98 -11.53
CA TYR A 193 9.06 -15.80 -10.32
C TYR A 193 7.93 -16.84 -10.21
N ILE A 194 7.23 -17.11 -11.33
CA ILE A 194 6.20 -18.14 -11.43
C ILE A 194 6.79 -19.52 -11.13
N THR A 195 7.93 -19.83 -11.75
CA THR A 195 8.62 -21.12 -11.57
C THR A 195 9.15 -21.29 -10.14
N GLN A 196 9.80 -20.27 -9.59
CA GLN A 196 10.38 -20.29 -8.24
C GLN A 196 9.31 -20.49 -7.16
N LYS A 197 8.11 -19.92 -7.36
CA LYS A 197 6.97 -20.05 -6.43
C LYS A 197 5.99 -21.17 -6.81
N ASP A 198 6.30 -21.93 -7.86
CA ASP A 198 5.46 -22.99 -8.45
C ASP A 198 3.98 -22.56 -8.56
N ILE A 199 3.73 -21.38 -9.14
CA ILE A 199 2.38 -20.83 -9.28
C ILE A 199 1.73 -21.41 -10.53
N ARG A 200 0.55 -22.01 -10.37
CA ARG A 200 -0.21 -22.65 -11.46
C ARG A 200 -1.59 -22.01 -11.64
N VAL A 201 -2.12 -22.12 -12.85
CA VAL A 201 -3.53 -21.79 -13.10
C VAL A 201 -4.38 -22.81 -12.34
N GLY A 202 -5.33 -22.35 -11.55
CA GLY A 202 -6.16 -23.15 -10.65
C GLY A 202 -5.64 -23.26 -9.20
N ASP A 203 -4.43 -22.76 -8.90
CA ASP A 203 -3.90 -22.81 -7.53
C ASP A 203 -4.62 -21.84 -6.60
N THR A 204 -4.75 -22.26 -5.34
CA THR A 204 -4.96 -21.31 -4.25
C THR A 204 -3.63 -20.63 -3.92
N VAL A 205 -3.62 -19.31 -3.94
CA VAL A 205 -2.44 -18.47 -3.69
C VAL A 205 -2.71 -17.53 -2.53
N ARG A 206 -1.64 -17.22 -1.79
CA ARG A 206 -1.65 -16.14 -0.79
C ARG A 206 -1.09 -14.87 -1.44
N LEU A 207 -1.80 -13.77 -1.26
CA LEU A 207 -1.42 -12.46 -1.76
C LEU A 207 -1.47 -11.40 -0.65
N HIS A 208 -0.74 -10.32 -0.87
CA HIS A 208 -0.76 -9.12 -0.04
C HIS A 208 -0.74 -7.88 -0.93
N LYS A 209 -0.92 -6.70 -0.34
CA LYS A 209 -0.67 -5.43 -1.03
C LYS A 209 0.65 -4.81 -0.59
N ALA A 210 1.58 -4.68 -1.52
CA ALA A 210 2.80 -3.93 -1.30
C ALA A 210 2.46 -2.43 -1.15
N GLY A 211 2.86 -1.85 -0.02
CA GLY A 211 2.58 -0.44 0.31
C GLY A 211 1.09 -0.08 0.34
N ASP A 212 0.21 -1.05 0.59
CA ASP A 212 -1.26 -0.94 0.51
C ASP A 212 -1.84 -0.63 -0.89
N ILE A 213 -1.02 -0.73 -1.96
CA ILE A 213 -1.42 -0.38 -3.33
C ILE A 213 -1.38 -1.57 -4.28
N ILE A 214 -0.22 -2.22 -4.43
CA ILE A 214 0.03 -3.15 -5.54
C ILE A 214 -0.19 -4.59 -5.04
N PRO A 215 -1.17 -5.33 -5.57
CA PRO A 215 -1.35 -6.73 -5.20
C PRO A 215 -0.22 -7.60 -5.73
N GLU A 216 0.38 -8.39 -4.86
CA GLU A 216 1.46 -9.32 -5.17
C GLU A 216 1.20 -10.69 -4.53
N ILE A 217 1.35 -11.75 -5.33
CA ILE A 217 1.23 -13.14 -4.89
C ILE A 217 2.53 -13.56 -4.20
N ILE A 218 2.47 -13.84 -2.91
CA ILE A 218 3.65 -14.19 -2.11
C ILE A 218 3.98 -15.68 -2.13
N ALA A 219 2.99 -16.55 -2.29
CA ALA A 219 3.19 -17.99 -2.36
C ALA A 219 1.96 -18.70 -2.97
N SER A 220 2.21 -19.83 -3.65
CA SER A 220 1.21 -20.88 -3.82
C SER A 220 0.96 -21.59 -2.49
N ILE A 221 -0.19 -22.26 -2.35
CA ILE A 221 -0.54 -23.08 -1.19
C ILE A 221 -0.64 -24.53 -1.66
N PRO A 222 0.47 -25.30 -1.67
CA PRO A 222 0.51 -26.65 -2.22
C PRO A 222 -0.51 -27.59 -1.57
N GLU A 223 -0.82 -27.38 -0.29
CA GLU A 223 -1.78 -28.18 0.48
C GLU A 223 -3.22 -28.04 -0.04
N LYS A 224 -3.52 -26.95 -0.76
CA LYS A 224 -4.83 -26.65 -1.36
C LYS A 224 -4.81 -26.77 -2.88
N ARG A 225 -3.76 -27.36 -3.45
CA ARG A 225 -3.62 -27.48 -4.91
C ARG A 225 -4.67 -28.46 -5.46
N SER A 226 -5.42 -27.98 -6.44
CA SER A 226 -6.32 -28.84 -7.20
C SER A 226 -5.54 -29.75 -8.14
N ASN A 227 -6.05 -30.97 -8.37
CA ASN A 227 -5.52 -31.88 -9.39
C ASN A 227 -5.65 -31.29 -10.81
N ASP A 228 -6.57 -30.34 -11.02
CA ASP A 228 -6.77 -29.64 -12.30
C ASP A 228 -5.81 -28.45 -12.49
N SER A 229 -4.86 -28.26 -11.57
CA SER A 229 -3.89 -27.16 -11.66
C SER A 229 -2.94 -27.34 -12.83
N ARG A 230 -2.76 -26.29 -13.63
CA ARG A 230 -1.95 -26.34 -14.87
C ARG A 230 -0.71 -25.44 -14.74
N PRO A 231 0.50 -25.97 -14.97
CA PRO A 231 1.71 -25.15 -15.00
C PRO A 231 1.61 -24.13 -16.13
N PHE A 232 2.15 -22.94 -15.88
CA PHE A 232 2.15 -21.85 -16.84
C PHE A 232 3.47 -21.81 -17.62
N SER A 233 3.39 -21.51 -18.91
CA SER A 233 4.55 -21.32 -19.78
C SER A 233 4.36 -20.01 -20.55
N MET A 234 5.46 -19.30 -20.79
CA MET A 234 5.41 -18.11 -21.63
C MET A 234 4.99 -18.49 -23.07
N PRO A 235 4.20 -17.66 -23.75
CA PRO A 235 3.86 -17.92 -25.14
C PRO A 235 5.09 -17.76 -26.04
N GLU A 236 5.17 -18.56 -27.10
CA GLU A 236 6.23 -18.46 -28.12
C GLU A 236 6.02 -17.26 -29.07
N LEU A 237 4.77 -16.80 -29.18
CA LEU A 237 4.36 -15.67 -30.00
C LEU A 237 3.80 -14.53 -29.15
N CYS A 238 4.04 -13.31 -29.58
CA CYS A 238 3.54 -12.11 -28.92
C CYS A 238 2.02 -12.05 -29.04
N PRO A 239 1.26 -11.93 -27.93
CA PRO A 239 -0.21 -11.89 -28.00
C PRO A 239 -0.77 -10.62 -28.67
N SER A 240 0.08 -9.61 -28.95
CA SER A 240 -0.35 -8.38 -29.62
C SER A 240 -0.09 -8.35 -31.11
N CYS A 241 0.98 -8.97 -31.61
CA CYS A 241 1.39 -8.88 -33.01
C CYS A 241 1.71 -10.24 -33.65
N ASN A 242 1.60 -11.33 -32.88
CA ASN A 242 1.87 -12.70 -33.30
C ASN A 242 3.30 -12.99 -33.78
N GLU A 243 4.24 -12.06 -33.56
CA GLU A 243 5.67 -12.26 -33.85
C GLU A 243 6.36 -13.09 -32.76
N VAL A 244 7.44 -13.78 -33.13
CA VAL A 244 8.24 -14.59 -32.21
C VAL A 244 8.79 -13.72 -31.08
N VAL A 245 8.62 -14.20 -29.85
CA VAL A 245 9.25 -13.59 -28.68
C VAL A 245 10.48 -14.37 -28.28
N SER A 246 11.46 -13.68 -27.72
CA SER A 246 12.67 -14.32 -27.26
C SER A 246 13.13 -13.74 -25.93
N ARG A 247 13.93 -14.53 -25.23
CA ARG A 247 14.57 -14.17 -23.97
C ARG A 247 16.08 -14.31 -24.19
N ILE A 248 16.83 -13.22 -24.03
CA ILE A 248 18.29 -13.25 -24.15
C ILE A 248 18.86 -14.00 -22.95
N ASN A 249 19.88 -14.83 -23.18
CA ASN A 249 20.58 -15.56 -22.12
C ASN A 249 21.10 -14.60 -21.04
N GLY A 250 20.69 -14.82 -19.79
CA GLY A 250 21.05 -13.99 -18.64
C GLY A 250 20.05 -12.89 -18.29
N GLU A 251 19.07 -12.59 -19.15
CA GLU A 251 17.97 -11.68 -18.80
C GLU A 251 16.80 -12.42 -18.15
N ALA A 252 16.05 -11.75 -17.27
CA ALA A 252 14.81 -12.29 -16.68
C ALA A 252 13.58 -12.09 -17.59
N ALA A 253 13.66 -11.18 -18.56
CA ALA A 253 12.52 -10.71 -19.33
C ALA A 253 12.42 -11.40 -20.70
N THR A 254 11.26 -11.98 -21.01
CA THR A 254 10.90 -12.35 -22.38
C THR A 254 10.37 -11.12 -23.10
N ARG A 255 10.80 -10.89 -24.35
CA ARG A 255 10.45 -9.68 -25.11
C ARG A 255 9.98 -9.95 -26.51
N CYS A 256 9.05 -9.11 -26.97
CA CYS A 256 8.73 -8.89 -28.37
C CYS A 256 9.68 -7.83 -28.94
N TYR A 257 10.45 -8.19 -29.96
CA TYR A 257 11.41 -7.28 -30.62
C TYR A 257 10.83 -6.61 -31.87
N ASN A 258 9.57 -6.90 -32.23
CA ASN A 258 8.92 -6.27 -33.38
C ASN A 258 8.68 -4.76 -33.08
N PRO A 259 9.34 -3.83 -33.81
CA PRO A 259 9.16 -2.40 -33.62
C PRO A 259 7.72 -1.94 -33.96
N ASP A 260 7.03 -2.67 -34.84
CA ASP A 260 5.66 -2.38 -35.28
C ASP A 260 4.60 -3.02 -34.39
N CYS A 261 4.99 -3.55 -33.22
CA CYS A 261 4.07 -4.17 -32.29
C CYS A 261 3.02 -3.13 -31.79
N PRO A 262 1.70 -3.35 -32.03
CA PRO A 262 0.67 -2.38 -31.68
C PRO A 262 0.65 -2.04 -30.19
N ALA A 263 0.88 -3.02 -29.31
CA ALA A 263 0.96 -2.79 -27.87
C ALA A 263 2.15 -1.90 -27.47
N GLN A 264 3.30 -2.04 -28.14
CA GLN A 264 4.47 -1.19 -27.90
C GLN A 264 4.22 0.23 -28.36
N LEU A 265 3.67 0.40 -29.58
CA LEU A 265 3.33 1.72 -30.13
C LEU A 265 2.32 2.45 -29.24
N HIS A 266 1.20 1.81 -28.91
CA HIS A 266 0.16 2.38 -28.06
C HIS A 266 0.71 2.82 -26.69
N ARG A 267 1.50 1.97 -26.04
CA ARG A 267 2.10 2.30 -24.73
C ARG A 267 3.22 3.34 -24.83
N SER A 268 3.93 3.41 -25.94
CA SER A 268 4.96 4.43 -26.17
C SER A 268 4.33 5.81 -26.31
N ILE A 269 3.25 5.92 -27.09
CA ILE A 269 2.49 7.17 -27.21
C ILE A 269 1.87 7.55 -25.85
N THR A 270 1.24 6.58 -25.16
CA THR A 270 0.67 6.82 -23.82
C THR A 270 1.73 7.33 -22.84
N HIS A 271 2.94 6.77 -22.87
CA HIS A 271 4.04 7.20 -22.01
C HIS A 271 4.60 8.58 -22.43
N PHE A 272 4.74 8.84 -23.73
CA PHE A 272 5.18 10.14 -24.24
C PHE A 272 4.22 11.26 -23.84
N ALA A 273 2.91 10.99 -23.86
CA ALA A 273 1.87 11.92 -23.42
C ALA A 273 1.60 11.88 -21.90
N SER A 274 2.34 11.07 -21.13
CA SER A 274 2.17 10.99 -19.68
C SER A 274 2.83 12.19 -18.98
N ARG A 275 2.27 12.55 -17.83
CA ARG A 275 2.52 13.81 -17.10
C ARG A 275 3.77 13.79 -16.25
#